data_AF-A0A1Y2C2B5-F1
#
_entry.id   AF-A0A1Y2C2B5-F1
#
_cell.length_a   1.000
_cell.length_b   1.000
_cell.length_c   1.000
_cell.angle_alpha   90.00
_cell.angle_beta   90.00
_cell.angle_gamma   90.00
#
_symmetry.space_group_name_H-M   'P 1'
#
loop_
_entity.id
_entity.type
_entity.pdbx_description
1 polymer ?
#
loop_
_entity_poly.entity_id
_entity_poly.type
_entity_poly.pdbx_seq_one_letter_code
_entity_poly.pdbx_strand_id
1 'polypeptide(L)'
;MKAIISSDNYQKDSPIETITENNIKVLLLESSCIEIKKLFEKQGFIVEQIPEALTEEELIKKVKDVHVLGIKTRTFITEGVLYAAKKLMVIGAFCTGTNNIAMSKVSALGIPVFHSHGAESRSVAELILGYIILLSRNMHSRNEEMHNGLWNQEINNSHDIYGKTVGIIGYGNTGQKVAEVLGNNGMRVLYNDMNNIPPISRYHQQVDLDTLLRESDFISVHVNASAETEGLIGQREINLMKPSAFLINTSRSIIVQMMPLYMALKTKRIAGGAFDVFPSEPISNYEENWSYLLQSFPNVILTPHIGGFTHESEITVGREVADDIIRFINNGDSTYSLNFPEICFEDELSKKFHSFS
;
A
#
# COMPACT_ATOMS: atom_id res chain seq x y z
N MET A 1 14.84 -30.00 -1.61
CA MET A 1 15.83 -29.98 -2.73
C MET A 1 17.17 -29.47 -2.15
N LYS A 2 18.36 -29.82 -2.68
CA LYS A 2 19.62 -29.21 -2.18
C LYS A 2 19.96 -28.00 -3.05
N ALA A 3 19.72 -26.80 -2.55
CA ALA A 3 20.16 -25.57 -3.21
C ALA A 3 21.63 -25.32 -2.87
N ILE A 4 22.40 -24.93 -3.89
CA ILE A 4 23.82 -24.63 -3.77
C ILE A 4 23.97 -23.14 -4.04
N ILE A 5 24.37 -22.36 -3.03
CA ILE A 5 24.47 -20.90 -3.16
C ILE A 5 25.85 -20.45 -2.68
N SER A 6 26.36 -19.38 -3.29
CA SER A 6 27.57 -18.72 -2.83
C SER A 6 27.39 -18.23 -1.39
N SER A 7 28.41 -18.41 -0.53
CA SER A 7 28.41 -17.85 0.83
C SER A 7 28.48 -16.31 0.85
N ASP A 8 28.87 -15.69 -0.26
CA ASP A 8 28.77 -14.26 -0.52
C ASP A 8 28.34 -14.04 -1.97
N ASN A 9 27.15 -13.46 -2.17
CA ASN A 9 26.58 -13.19 -3.49
C ASN A 9 27.42 -12.23 -4.35
N TYR A 10 28.43 -11.56 -3.78
CA TYR A 10 29.23 -10.53 -4.46
C TYR A 10 30.68 -10.94 -4.75
N GLN A 11 31.09 -12.15 -4.39
CA GLN A 11 32.45 -12.66 -4.65
C GLN A 11 32.39 -13.92 -5.54
N LYS A 12 33.11 -13.86 -6.67
CA LYS A 12 33.10 -14.89 -7.71
C LYS A 12 33.67 -16.25 -7.24
N ASP A 13 34.60 -16.23 -6.28
CA ASP A 13 35.30 -17.41 -5.77
C ASP A 13 34.92 -17.73 -4.31
N SER A 14 33.77 -17.26 -3.85
CA SER A 14 33.30 -17.54 -2.50
C SER A 14 33.03 -19.02 -2.28
N PRO A 15 33.32 -19.55 -1.07
CA PRO A 15 33.01 -20.92 -0.76
C PRO A 15 31.52 -21.19 -0.97
N ILE A 16 31.23 -22.31 -1.60
CA ILE A 16 29.88 -22.73 -1.90
C ILE A 16 29.26 -23.36 -0.64
N GLU A 17 28.17 -22.79 -0.14
CA GLU A 17 27.40 -23.35 0.97
C GLU A 17 26.27 -24.24 0.42
N THR A 18 26.14 -25.45 0.99
CA THR A 18 24.97 -26.30 0.72
C THR A 18 23.85 -25.85 1.64
N ILE A 19 22.82 -25.24 1.07
CA ILE A 19 21.63 -24.84 1.81
C ILE A 19 20.65 -26.01 1.81
N THR A 20 20.30 -26.46 3.00
CA THR A 20 19.14 -27.31 3.26
C THR A 20 18.02 -26.45 3.81
N GLU A 21 16.78 -26.90 3.66
CA GLU A 21 15.58 -26.20 4.18
C GLU A 21 15.75 -25.78 5.67
N ASN A 22 16.42 -26.62 6.47
CA ASN A 22 16.70 -26.36 7.90
C ASN A 22 17.72 -25.24 8.20
N ASN A 23 18.37 -24.66 7.18
CA ASN A 23 19.39 -23.62 7.35
C ASN A 23 18.93 -22.24 6.81
N ILE A 24 17.74 -22.16 6.22
CA ILE A 24 17.21 -20.90 5.66
C ILE A 24 16.71 -20.02 6.82
N LYS A 25 17.31 -18.83 6.95
CA LYS A 25 16.91 -17.83 7.95
C LYS A 25 15.99 -16.80 7.33
N VAL A 26 14.79 -16.66 7.90
CA VAL A 26 13.78 -15.68 7.54
C VAL A 26 13.75 -14.61 8.62
N LEU A 27 13.89 -13.34 8.24
CA LEU A 27 13.65 -12.19 9.10
C LEU A 27 12.39 -11.49 8.64
N LEU A 28 11.33 -11.52 9.45
CA LEU A 28 10.08 -10.80 9.21
C LEU A 28 10.03 -9.56 10.09
N LEU A 29 10.04 -8.37 9.48
CA LEU A 29 9.92 -7.08 10.15
C LEU A 29 8.50 -6.54 10.00
N GLU A 30 8.10 -5.65 10.91
CA GLU A 30 6.78 -5.01 10.88
C GLU A 30 5.60 -6.01 10.90
N SER A 31 5.83 -7.19 11.48
CA SER A 31 4.87 -8.28 11.48
C SER A 31 4.67 -8.86 12.86
N SER A 32 3.41 -8.93 13.28
CA SER A 32 2.96 -9.66 14.47
C SER A 32 2.09 -10.88 14.12
N CYS A 33 1.81 -11.11 12.83
CA CYS A 33 0.98 -12.21 12.36
C CYS A 33 1.69 -13.57 12.55
N ILE A 34 1.13 -14.39 13.44
CA ILE A 34 1.68 -15.70 13.80
C ILE A 34 1.50 -16.70 12.66
N GLU A 35 0.45 -16.53 11.86
CA GLU A 35 0.11 -17.40 10.73
C GLU A 35 1.22 -17.37 9.68
N ILE A 36 1.76 -16.20 9.34
CA ILE A 36 2.86 -16.05 8.37
C ILE A 36 4.11 -16.77 8.86
N LYS A 37 4.48 -16.57 10.12
CA LYS A 37 5.61 -17.25 10.74
C LYS A 37 5.47 -18.78 10.64
N LYS A 38 4.29 -19.31 10.93
CA LYS A 38 4.00 -20.75 10.85
C LYS A 38 4.12 -21.31 9.42
N LEU A 39 3.83 -20.52 8.38
CA LEU A 39 3.98 -20.96 6.99
C LEU A 39 5.44 -21.27 6.66
N PHE A 40 6.36 -20.37 7.04
CA PHE A 40 7.79 -20.56 6.84
C PHE A 40 8.36 -21.66 7.75
N GLU A 41 7.97 -21.72 9.02
CA GLU A 41 8.41 -22.78 9.95
C GLU A 41 7.98 -24.18 9.46
N LYS A 42 6.82 -24.30 8.81
CA LYS A 42 6.36 -25.56 8.21
C LYS A 42 7.25 -26.05 7.06
N GLN A 43 7.97 -25.14 6.39
CA GLN A 43 8.98 -25.48 5.39
C GLN A 43 10.35 -25.83 6.02
N GLY A 44 10.46 -25.81 7.35
CA GLY A 44 11.72 -26.04 8.07
C GLY A 44 12.60 -24.79 8.23
N PHE A 45 12.12 -23.60 7.84
CA PHE A 45 12.91 -22.38 7.91
C PHE A 45 13.00 -21.86 9.36
N ILE A 46 14.12 -21.21 9.68
CA ILE A 46 14.36 -20.55 10.97
C ILE A 46 13.82 -19.11 10.89
N VAL A 47 12.73 -18.83 11.59
CA VAL A 47 12.03 -17.54 11.49
C VAL A 47 12.27 -16.66 12.72
N GLU A 48 12.88 -15.51 12.50
CA GLU A 48 12.87 -14.39 13.44
C GLU A 48 11.79 -13.40 13.01
N GLN A 49 10.92 -12.99 13.95
CA GLN A 49 9.84 -12.05 13.68
C GLN A 49 9.92 -10.88 14.66
N ILE A 50 9.88 -9.66 14.14
CA ILE A 50 9.98 -8.40 14.88
C ILE A 50 8.76 -7.54 14.53
N PRO A 51 7.93 -7.12 15.50
CA PRO A 51 6.72 -6.35 15.23
C PRO A 51 6.95 -4.93 14.71
N GLU A 52 8.12 -4.36 14.98
CA GLU A 52 8.48 -2.99 14.59
C GLU A 52 9.41 -2.99 13.36
N ALA A 53 9.52 -1.83 12.73
CA ALA A 53 10.57 -1.58 11.76
C ALA A 53 11.93 -1.38 12.48
N LEU A 54 13.02 -1.55 11.73
CA LEU A 54 14.37 -1.32 12.23
C LEU A 54 14.99 -0.09 11.60
N THR A 55 15.85 0.59 12.35
CA THR A 55 16.74 1.60 11.77
C THR A 55 17.73 0.94 10.79
N GLU A 56 18.28 1.72 9.86
CA GLU A 56 19.27 1.21 8.90
C GLU A 56 20.47 0.53 9.60
N GLU A 57 20.98 1.11 10.69
CA GLU A 57 22.10 0.55 11.43
C GLU A 57 21.78 -0.80 12.08
N GLU A 58 20.57 -0.97 12.63
CA GLU A 58 20.11 -2.22 13.22
C GLU A 58 19.86 -3.27 12.15
N LEU A 59 19.26 -2.87 11.03
CA LEU A 59 18.98 -3.75 9.90
C LEU A 59 20.29 -4.28 9.28
N ILE A 60 21.29 -3.43 9.09
CA ILE A 60 22.63 -3.82 8.60
C ILE A 60 23.27 -4.87 9.50
N LYS A 61 23.05 -4.83 10.82
CA LYS A 61 23.58 -5.83 11.75
C LYS A 61 22.84 -7.17 11.62
N LYS A 62 21.51 -7.14 11.52
CA LYS A 62 20.68 -8.35 11.48
C LYS A 62 20.68 -9.06 10.13
N VAL A 63 20.75 -8.33 9.02
CA VAL A 63 20.56 -8.89 7.67
C VAL A 63 21.73 -9.76 7.17
N LYS A 64 22.89 -9.76 7.86
CA LYS A 64 24.13 -10.41 7.41
C LYS A 64 23.97 -11.91 7.11
N ASP A 65 23.19 -12.60 7.92
CA ASP A 65 22.96 -14.05 7.80
C ASP A 65 21.53 -14.39 7.32
N VAL A 66 20.77 -13.40 6.87
CA VAL A 66 19.37 -13.55 6.45
C VAL A 66 19.31 -13.98 4.98
N HIS A 67 18.45 -14.96 4.70
CA HIS A 67 18.21 -15.46 3.34
C HIS A 67 16.90 -14.90 2.77
N VAL A 68 15.89 -14.74 3.61
CA VAL A 68 14.59 -14.17 3.25
C VAL A 68 14.31 -12.97 4.16
N LEU A 69 14.11 -11.80 3.57
CA LEU A 69 13.76 -10.60 4.30
C LEU A 69 12.31 -10.19 3.99
N GLY A 70 11.44 -10.24 4.99
CA GLY A 70 10.08 -9.72 4.92
C GLY A 70 10.00 -8.33 5.55
N ILE A 71 9.41 -7.37 4.84
CA ILE A 71 9.23 -5.99 5.31
C ILE A 71 7.83 -5.47 4.98
N LYS A 72 7.47 -4.29 5.51
CA LYS A 72 6.31 -3.53 5.06
C LYS A 72 6.73 -2.12 4.63
N THR A 73 6.01 -1.09 5.07
CA THR A 73 6.15 0.28 4.55
C THR A 73 7.21 1.10 5.27
N ARG A 74 7.59 0.77 6.52
CA ARG A 74 8.48 1.61 7.33
C ARG A 74 9.94 1.18 7.33
N THR A 75 10.26 -0.06 6.92
CA THR A 75 11.64 -0.53 6.80
C THR A 75 12.23 -0.13 5.44
N PHE A 76 13.28 0.68 5.41
CA PHE A 76 13.93 1.10 4.17
C PHE A 76 15.07 0.15 3.76
N ILE A 77 15.01 -0.37 2.53
CA ILE A 77 16.05 -1.20 1.93
C ILE A 77 16.95 -0.31 1.07
N THR A 78 17.95 0.28 1.72
CA THR A 78 18.96 1.15 1.12
C THR A 78 20.09 0.33 0.48
N GLU A 79 20.98 1.00 -0.25
CA GLU A 79 22.22 0.38 -0.75
C GLU A 79 23.08 -0.19 0.39
N GLY A 80 23.18 0.51 1.53
CA GLY A 80 23.95 0.08 2.70
C GLY A 80 23.45 -1.26 3.25
N VAL A 81 22.13 -1.41 3.37
CA VAL A 81 21.48 -2.66 3.79
C VAL A 81 21.80 -3.79 2.81
N LEU A 82 21.65 -3.56 1.50
CA LEU A 82 21.87 -4.57 0.47
C LEU A 82 23.32 -5.05 0.41
N TYR A 83 24.29 -4.14 0.59
CA TYR A 83 25.71 -4.53 0.63
C TYR A 83 26.07 -5.37 1.86
N ALA A 84 25.37 -5.17 2.99
CA ALA A 84 25.55 -5.98 4.19
C ALA A 84 24.87 -7.36 4.10
N ALA A 85 23.84 -7.49 3.27
CA ALA A 85 23.00 -8.67 3.12
C ALA A 85 23.64 -9.73 2.19
N LYS A 86 24.75 -10.33 2.62
CA LYS A 86 25.59 -11.22 1.77
C LYS A 86 24.92 -12.53 1.35
N LYS A 87 23.95 -13.02 2.14
CA LYS A 87 23.23 -14.28 1.92
C LYS A 87 21.78 -14.09 1.44
N LEU A 88 21.36 -12.84 1.22
CA LEU A 88 19.98 -12.53 0.92
C LEU A 88 19.61 -13.06 -0.46
N MET A 89 18.56 -13.88 -0.50
CA MET A 89 18.05 -14.53 -1.71
C MET A 89 16.81 -13.85 -2.26
N VAL A 90 15.97 -13.29 -1.39
CA VAL A 90 14.65 -12.75 -1.78
C VAL A 90 14.14 -11.76 -0.74
N ILE A 91 13.42 -10.74 -1.22
CA ILE A 91 12.72 -9.77 -0.40
C ILE A 91 11.21 -9.93 -0.62
N GLY A 92 10.46 -10.02 0.48
CA GLY A 92 9.00 -9.92 0.48
C GLY A 92 8.55 -8.57 1.01
N ALA A 93 7.93 -7.76 0.17
CA ALA A 93 7.12 -6.64 0.62
C ALA A 93 5.74 -7.18 0.99
N PHE A 94 5.46 -7.32 2.28
CA PHE A 94 4.16 -7.75 2.81
C PHE A 94 3.15 -6.61 2.80
N CYS A 95 3.07 -5.91 1.68
CA CYS A 95 2.12 -4.86 1.34
C CYS A 95 2.14 -4.61 -0.18
N THR A 96 1.23 -3.78 -0.70
CA THR A 96 1.24 -3.44 -2.14
C THR A 96 2.42 -2.52 -2.51
N GLY A 97 2.79 -1.61 -1.60
CA GLY A 97 3.77 -0.56 -1.86
C GLY A 97 5.22 -0.98 -1.67
N THR A 98 6.10 -0.57 -2.58
CA THR A 98 7.54 -0.92 -2.54
C THR A 98 8.47 0.29 -2.64
N ASN A 99 7.96 1.50 -2.32
CA ASN A 99 8.70 2.75 -2.45
C ASN A 99 9.92 2.85 -1.51
N ASN A 100 9.91 2.07 -0.43
CA ASN A 100 10.96 1.91 0.56
C ASN A 100 12.07 0.93 0.11
N ILE A 101 12.00 0.38 -1.10
CA ILE A 101 13.00 -0.54 -1.65
C ILE A 101 13.77 0.14 -2.79
N ALA A 102 15.10 0.14 -2.72
CA ALA A 102 15.97 0.62 -3.80
C ALA A 102 15.96 -0.35 -5.01
N MET A 103 14.85 -0.39 -5.75
CA MET A 103 14.53 -1.43 -6.74
C MET A 103 15.60 -1.63 -7.81
N SER A 104 16.18 -0.55 -8.34
CA SER A 104 17.24 -0.61 -9.35
C SER A 104 18.49 -1.35 -8.84
N LYS A 105 18.83 -1.18 -7.55
CA LYS A 105 19.97 -1.82 -6.91
C LYS A 105 19.65 -3.27 -6.58
N VAL A 106 18.48 -3.54 -6.01
CA VAL A 106 18.00 -4.90 -5.75
C VAL A 106 18.03 -5.77 -7.01
N SER A 107 17.58 -5.20 -8.14
CA SER A 107 17.62 -5.85 -9.45
C SER A 107 19.06 -6.13 -9.93
N ALA A 108 19.96 -5.16 -9.79
CA ALA A 108 21.36 -5.31 -10.20
C ALA A 108 22.11 -6.40 -9.39
N LEU A 109 21.65 -6.68 -8.17
CA LEU A 109 22.21 -7.70 -7.29
C LEU A 109 21.54 -9.08 -7.49
N GLY A 110 20.57 -9.17 -8.41
CA GLY A 110 19.88 -10.41 -8.74
C GLY A 110 18.95 -10.92 -7.65
N ILE A 111 18.45 -10.03 -6.79
CA ILE A 111 17.54 -10.38 -5.69
C ILE A 111 16.10 -10.11 -6.15
N PRO A 112 15.24 -11.12 -6.29
CA PRO A 112 13.82 -10.89 -6.57
C PRO A 112 13.10 -10.25 -5.40
N VAL A 113 12.13 -9.41 -5.74
CA VAL A 113 11.18 -8.78 -4.84
C VAL A 113 9.78 -9.28 -5.17
N PHE A 114 9.09 -9.80 -4.16
CA PHE A 114 7.66 -10.14 -4.24
C PHE A 114 6.85 -9.16 -3.41
N HIS A 115 5.60 -8.91 -3.83
CA HIS A 115 4.67 -8.05 -3.13
C HIS A 115 3.24 -8.59 -3.26
N SER A 116 2.28 -8.04 -2.52
CA SER A 116 0.88 -8.43 -2.67
C SER A 116 0.26 -7.86 -3.94
N HIS A 117 -0.53 -8.67 -4.65
CA HIS A 117 -1.20 -8.31 -5.91
C HIS A 117 -2.53 -7.59 -5.69
N GLY A 118 -2.61 -6.76 -4.66
CA GLY A 118 -3.77 -5.93 -4.34
C GLY A 118 -4.77 -6.58 -3.37
N ALA A 119 -4.34 -7.53 -2.53
CA ALA A 119 -5.20 -8.12 -1.49
C ALA A 119 -5.80 -7.08 -0.53
N GLU A 120 -5.13 -5.94 -0.37
CA GLU A 120 -5.50 -4.81 0.50
C GLU A 120 -6.59 -3.91 -0.13
N SER A 121 -6.85 -4.06 -1.44
CA SER A 121 -7.74 -3.17 -2.21
C SER A 121 -9.14 -3.09 -1.62
N ARG A 122 -9.62 -4.19 -1.03
CA ARG A 122 -10.94 -4.23 -0.41
C ARG A 122 -10.99 -3.39 0.87
N SER A 123 -10.00 -3.54 1.74
CA SER A 123 -9.90 -2.78 3.00
C SER A 123 -9.80 -1.29 2.74
N VAL A 124 -8.98 -0.89 1.76
CA VAL A 124 -8.87 0.52 1.33
C VAL A 124 -10.21 1.06 0.82
N ALA A 125 -10.93 0.27 0.00
CA ALA A 125 -12.23 0.68 -0.51
C ALA A 125 -13.29 0.86 0.58
N GLU A 126 -13.31 -0.01 1.59
CA GLU A 126 -14.20 0.11 2.74
C GLU A 126 -13.87 1.35 3.59
N LEU A 127 -12.59 1.62 3.82
CA LEU A 127 -12.15 2.82 4.54
C LEU A 127 -12.56 4.10 3.82
N ILE A 128 -12.42 4.16 2.50
CA ILE A 128 -12.83 5.31 1.68
C ILE A 128 -14.33 5.53 1.72
N LEU A 129 -15.13 4.46 1.65
CA LEU A 129 -16.58 4.56 1.85
C LEU A 129 -16.89 5.17 3.23
N GLY A 130 -16.18 4.72 4.28
CA GLY A 130 -16.25 5.29 5.62
C GLY A 130 -15.94 6.78 5.63
N TYR A 131 -14.81 7.21 5.06
CA TYR A 131 -14.47 8.63 4.97
C TYR A 131 -15.51 9.44 4.24
N ILE A 132 -15.99 8.97 3.08
CA ILE A 132 -17.00 9.69 2.29
C ILE A 132 -18.26 9.91 3.12
N ILE A 133 -18.75 8.88 3.84
CA ILE A 133 -19.92 9.02 4.72
C ILE A 133 -19.65 10.00 5.86
N LEU A 134 -18.51 9.88 6.55
CA LEU A 134 -18.16 10.74 7.69
C LEU A 134 -17.99 12.20 7.26
N LEU A 135 -17.31 12.46 6.14
CA LEU A 135 -17.14 13.79 5.56
C LEU A 135 -18.46 14.38 5.10
N SER A 136 -19.28 13.61 4.37
CA SER A 136 -20.58 14.05 3.84
C SER A 136 -21.56 14.45 4.95
N ARG A 137 -21.38 13.94 6.17
CA ARG A 137 -22.25 14.20 7.33
C ARG A 137 -21.59 15.09 8.40
N ASN A 138 -20.36 15.56 8.16
CA ASN A 138 -19.53 16.27 9.14
C ASN A 138 -19.44 15.54 10.49
N MET A 139 -19.36 14.20 10.45
CA MET A 139 -19.50 13.36 11.64
C MET A 139 -18.36 13.54 12.63
N HIS A 140 -17.13 13.79 12.15
CA HIS A 140 -15.96 13.96 13.02
C HIS A 140 -16.14 15.13 13.99
N SER A 141 -16.44 16.31 13.47
CA SER A 141 -16.69 17.52 14.28
C SER A 141 -17.92 17.35 15.19
N ARG A 142 -19.01 16.76 14.69
CA ARG A 142 -20.22 16.50 15.52
C ARG A 142 -19.95 15.52 16.65
N ASN A 143 -19.12 14.52 16.42
CA ASN A 143 -18.71 13.57 17.45
C ASN A 143 -17.91 14.29 18.55
N GLU A 144 -16.94 15.12 18.16
CA GLU A 144 -16.17 15.94 19.09
C GLU A 144 -17.06 16.89 19.91
N GLU A 145 -18.02 17.57 19.27
CA GLU A 145 -19.01 18.43 19.94
C GLU A 145 -19.77 17.65 21.03
N MET A 146 -20.30 16.47 20.69
CA MET A 146 -21.05 15.63 21.63
C MET A 146 -20.20 15.15 22.81
N HIS A 147 -18.95 14.76 22.58
CA HIS A 147 -18.02 14.38 23.65
C HIS A 147 -17.69 15.55 24.58
N ASN A 148 -17.77 16.79 24.09
CA ASN A 148 -17.61 18.01 24.87
C ASN A 148 -18.94 18.53 25.45
N GLY A 149 -20.03 17.76 25.37
CA GLY A 149 -21.33 18.10 25.94
C GLY A 149 -22.13 19.13 25.11
N LEU A 150 -21.74 19.39 23.87
CA LEU A 150 -22.44 20.29 22.96
C LEU A 150 -23.46 19.50 22.12
N TRP A 151 -24.70 19.97 22.09
CA TRP A 151 -25.76 19.41 21.24
C TRP A 151 -26.01 20.31 20.03
N ASN A 152 -25.44 19.95 18.88
CA ASN A 152 -25.56 20.71 17.63
C ASN A 152 -26.36 19.94 16.56
N GLN A 153 -27.64 20.28 16.41
CA GLN A 153 -28.57 19.63 15.47
C GLN A 153 -28.71 20.39 14.14
N GLU A 154 -27.76 21.23 13.76
CA GLU A 154 -27.81 21.94 12.48
C GLU A 154 -27.67 20.98 11.29
N ILE A 155 -28.37 21.24 10.18
CA ILE A 155 -28.31 20.44 8.94
C ILE A 155 -27.21 20.89 7.96
N ASN A 156 -26.54 22.00 8.27
CA ASN A 156 -25.54 22.60 7.39
C ASN A 156 -24.46 21.58 7.01
N ASN A 157 -24.15 21.48 5.72
CA ASN A 157 -23.16 20.57 5.14
C ASN A 157 -23.36 19.08 5.50
N SER A 158 -24.61 18.65 5.69
CA SER A 158 -24.96 17.24 5.90
C SER A 158 -25.74 16.72 4.71
N HIS A 159 -25.13 15.83 3.93
CA HIS A 159 -25.67 15.32 2.67
C HIS A 159 -25.64 13.80 2.60
N ASP A 160 -26.59 13.23 1.87
CA ASP A 160 -26.53 11.84 1.43
C ASP A 160 -25.54 11.69 0.26
N ILE A 161 -24.89 10.52 0.22
CA ILE A 161 -23.92 10.17 -0.84
C ILE A 161 -24.61 9.65 -2.10
N TYR A 162 -25.87 9.21 -2.00
CA TYR A 162 -26.63 8.70 -3.14
C TYR A 162 -26.76 9.77 -4.23
N GLY A 163 -26.48 9.37 -5.48
CA GLY A 163 -26.50 10.26 -6.65
C GLY A 163 -25.35 11.28 -6.69
N LYS A 164 -24.45 11.32 -5.71
CA LYS A 164 -23.22 12.13 -5.76
C LYS A 164 -22.21 11.50 -6.72
N THR A 165 -21.29 12.32 -7.22
CA THR A 165 -20.22 11.87 -8.12
C THR A 165 -18.94 11.64 -7.34
N VAL A 166 -18.33 10.47 -7.49
CA VAL A 166 -16.94 10.21 -7.08
C VAL A 166 -16.04 10.20 -8.30
N GLY A 167 -14.93 10.92 -8.21
CA GLY A 167 -13.82 10.93 -9.16
C GLY A 167 -12.67 10.09 -8.63
N ILE A 168 -12.26 9.08 -9.39
CA ILE A 168 -11.19 8.14 -9.04
C ILE A 168 -9.98 8.41 -9.94
N ILE A 169 -8.87 8.85 -9.35
CA ILE A 169 -7.62 9.10 -10.07
C ILE A 169 -6.72 7.88 -9.88
N GLY A 170 -6.49 7.12 -10.95
CA GLY A 170 -5.88 5.79 -10.92
C GLY A 170 -6.94 4.69 -10.85
N TYR A 171 -7.04 3.88 -11.91
CA TYR A 171 -8.05 2.84 -12.10
C TYR A 171 -7.44 1.42 -12.14
N GLY A 172 -6.38 1.21 -11.37
CA GLY A 172 -5.81 -0.12 -11.10
C GLY A 172 -6.64 -0.96 -10.12
N ASN A 173 -6.04 -1.97 -9.47
CA ASN A 173 -6.73 -2.89 -8.56
C ASN A 173 -7.53 -2.17 -7.46
N THR A 174 -6.89 -1.23 -6.74
CA THR A 174 -7.54 -0.44 -5.70
C THR A 174 -8.61 0.48 -6.26
N GLY A 175 -8.31 1.22 -7.32
CA GLY A 175 -9.26 2.16 -7.95
C GLY A 175 -10.52 1.47 -8.46
N GLN A 176 -10.39 0.28 -9.07
CA GLN A 176 -11.53 -0.54 -9.49
C GLN A 176 -12.34 -1.06 -8.30
N LYS A 177 -11.70 -1.50 -7.22
CA LYS A 177 -12.42 -1.95 -6.02
C LYS A 177 -13.16 -0.80 -5.34
N VAL A 178 -12.56 0.39 -5.28
CA VAL A 178 -13.22 1.62 -4.81
C VAL A 178 -14.42 1.96 -5.69
N ALA A 179 -14.25 1.92 -7.02
CA ALA A 179 -15.33 2.15 -7.99
C ALA A 179 -16.50 1.19 -7.77
N GLU A 180 -16.22 -0.10 -7.61
CA GLU A 180 -17.22 -1.13 -7.33
C GLU A 180 -18.00 -0.83 -6.03
N VAL A 181 -17.29 -0.59 -4.92
CA VAL A 181 -17.90 -0.34 -3.61
C VAL A 181 -18.76 0.92 -3.63
N LEU A 182 -18.25 2.03 -4.17
CA LEU A 182 -18.96 3.29 -4.19
C LEU A 182 -20.11 3.30 -5.21
N GLY A 183 -19.91 2.68 -6.38
CA GLY A 183 -20.95 2.49 -7.39
C GLY A 183 -22.12 1.67 -6.85
N ASN A 184 -21.84 0.60 -6.10
CA ASN A 184 -22.87 -0.21 -5.43
C ASN A 184 -23.64 0.55 -4.33
N ASN A 185 -23.08 1.65 -3.83
CA ASN A 185 -23.76 2.57 -2.91
C ASN A 185 -24.51 3.72 -3.63
N GLY A 186 -24.69 3.61 -4.95
CA GLY A 186 -25.51 4.53 -5.73
C GLY A 186 -24.82 5.84 -6.10
N MET A 187 -23.49 5.89 -6.02
CA MET A 187 -22.71 7.02 -6.54
C MET A 187 -22.46 6.89 -8.04
N ARG A 188 -22.37 8.02 -8.75
CA ARG A 188 -21.84 8.07 -10.12
C ARG A 188 -20.33 8.01 -10.05
N VAL A 189 -19.70 7.12 -10.83
CA VAL A 189 -18.24 6.96 -10.83
C VAL A 189 -17.64 7.53 -12.12
N LEU A 190 -16.78 8.53 -11.96
CA LEU A 190 -15.86 9.00 -12.99
C LEU A 190 -14.46 8.48 -12.64
N TYR A 191 -13.68 8.07 -13.64
CA TYR A 191 -12.29 7.71 -13.41
C TYR A 191 -11.36 8.27 -14.47
N ASN A 192 -10.11 8.48 -14.06
CA ASN A 192 -9.02 8.88 -14.93
C ASN A 192 -7.83 7.94 -14.69
N ASP A 193 -7.27 7.42 -15.76
CA ASP A 193 -6.04 6.61 -15.74
C ASP A 193 -5.27 6.89 -17.04
N MET A 194 -3.94 6.76 -16.99
CA MET A 194 -3.09 6.89 -18.18
C MET A 194 -3.32 5.74 -19.16
N ASN A 195 -3.67 4.57 -18.63
CA ASN A 195 -4.01 3.39 -19.42
C ASN A 195 -5.50 3.41 -19.78
N ASN A 196 -5.81 2.90 -20.97
CA ASN A 196 -7.19 2.69 -21.39
C ASN A 196 -7.73 1.40 -20.76
N ILE A 197 -8.15 1.48 -19.49
CA ILE A 197 -8.67 0.35 -18.71
C ILE A 197 -10.20 0.30 -18.90
N PRO A 198 -10.77 -0.82 -19.41
CA PRO A 198 -12.21 -0.94 -19.57
C PRO A 198 -12.96 -0.78 -18.24
N PRO A 199 -14.14 -0.13 -18.25
CA PRO A 199 -14.94 0.03 -17.03
C PRO A 199 -15.50 -1.32 -16.57
N ILE A 200 -15.42 -1.60 -15.28
CA ILE A 200 -16.02 -2.81 -14.67
C ILE A 200 -17.56 -2.76 -14.61
N SER A 201 -18.16 -1.58 -14.85
CA SER A 201 -19.61 -1.36 -14.84
C SER A 201 -19.99 -0.31 -15.88
N ARG A 202 -21.16 -0.45 -16.49
CA ARG A 202 -21.70 0.53 -17.46
C ARG A 202 -21.95 1.93 -16.87
N TYR A 203 -21.96 2.04 -15.54
CA TYR A 203 -22.15 3.30 -14.82
C TYR A 203 -20.82 3.98 -14.44
N HIS A 204 -19.68 3.36 -14.81
CA HIS A 204 -18.35 3.93 -14.64
C HIS A 204 -17.90 4.53 -15.95
N GLN A 205 -17.44 5.78 -15.93
CA GLN A 205 -17.05 6.50 -17.12
C GLN A 205 -15.60 6.99 -17.02
N GLN A 206 -14.78 6.63 -18.00
CA GLN A 206 -13.46 7.23 -18.15
C GLN A 206 -13.60 8.66 -18.68
N VAL A 207 -12.92 9.61 -18.04
CA VAL A 207 -12.88 11.02 -18.44
C VAL A 207 -11.46 11.57 -18.28
N ASP A 208 -11.19 12.73 -18.87
CA ASP A 208 -9.96 13.46 -18.59
C ASP A 208 -9.94 14.02 -17.15
N LEU A 209 -8.74 14.33 -16.65
CA LEU A 209 -8.54 14.78 -15.27
C LEU A 209 -9.29 16.08 -14.96
N ASP A 210 -9.34 17.04 -15.89
CA ASP A 210 -10.01 18.32 -15.67
C ASP A 210 -11.53 18.13 -15.53
N THR A 211 -12.13 17.29 -16.39
CA THR A 211 -13.54 16.89 -16.28
C THR A 211 -13.82 16.20 -14.96
N LEU A 212 -12.97 15.24 -14.56
CA LEU A 212 -13.09 14.53 -13.29
C LEU A 212 -13.12 15.49 -12.10
N LEU A 213 -12.16 16.42 -12.04
CA LEU A 213 -12.03 17.37 -10.93
C LEU A 213 -13.24 18.32 -10.85
N ARG A 214 -13.74 18.80 -11.99
CA ARG A 214 -14.88 19.73 -12.04
C ARG A 214 -16.21 19.07 -11.66
N GLU A 215 -16.40 17.81 -12.01
CA GLU A 215 -17.68 17.12 -11.86
C GLU A 215 -17.84 16.32 -10.56
N SER A 216 -16.74 16.05 -9.86
CA SER A 216 -16.75 15.18 -8.67
C SER A 216 -17.09 15.94 -7.38
N ASP A 217 -17.86 15.29 -6.52
CA ASP A 217 -18.13 15.74 -5.14
C ASP A 217 -17.09 15.16 -4.18
N PHE A 218 -16.56 13.97 -4.49
CA PHE A 218 -15.46 13.32 -3.77
C PHE A 218 -14.40 12.94 -4.79
N ILE A 219 -13.14 13.26 -4.52
CA ILE A 219 -12.01 12.88 -5.37
C ILE A 219 -11.11 11.97 -4.57
N SER A 220 -10.84 10.77 -5.07
CA SER A 220 -10.02 9.75 -4.40
C SER A 220 -8.83 9.36 -5.27
N VAL A 221 -7.63 9.38 -4.68
CA VAL A 221 -6.35 9.18 -5.38
C VAL A 221 -5.81 7.77 -5.11
N HIS A 222 -5.49 7.04 -6.18
CA HIS A 222 -5.04 5.64 -6.20
C HIS A 222 -3.90 5.39 -7.19
N VAL A 223 -3.06 6.39 -7.43
CA VAL A 223 -1.88 6.27 -8.30
C VAL A 223 -0.63 5.90 -7.50
N ASN A 224 0.28 5.16 -8.13
CA ASN A 224 1.62 4.89 -7.61
C ASN A 224 2.48 6.15 -7.63
N ALA A 225 3.46 6.24 -6.73
CA ALA A 225 4.46 7.29 -6.73
C ALA A 225 5.49 7.09 -7.86
N SER A 226 5.61 8.10 -8.70
CA SER A 226 6.50 8.22 -9.85
C SER A 226 6.77 9.70 -10.15
N ALA A 227 7.75 9.99 -11.00
CA ALA A 227 8.07 11.36 -11.42
C ALA A 227 6.87 12.04 -12.11
N GLU A 228 6.06 11.28 -12.82
CA GLU A 228 4.88 11.76 -13.55
C GLU A 228 3.69 12.09 -12.61
N THR A 229 3.63 11.43 -11.47
CA THR A 229 2.52 11.56 -10.50
C THR A 229 2.87 12.44 -9.29
N GLU A 230 4.14 12.79 -9.12
CA GLU A 230 4.58 13.66 -8.03
C GLU A 230 3.95 15.05 -8.18
N GLY A 231 3.27 15.49 -7.13
CA GLY A 231 2.55 16.76 -7.15
C GLY A 231 1.43 16.85 -8.17
N LEU A 232 0.90 15.71 -8.65
CA LEU A 232 -0.22 15.63 -9.60
C LEU A 232 -1.40 16.52 -9.19
N ILE A 233 -1.70 16.58 -7.88
CA ILE A 233 -2.72 17.47 -7.33
C ILE A 233 -2.03 18.69 -6.71
N GLY A 234 -1.87 19.73 -7.53
CA GLY A 234 -1.33 21.02 -7.14
C GLY A 234 -2.39 22.11 -7.07
N GLN A 235 -1.93 23.37 -7.06
CA GLN A 235 -2.81 24.54 -6.99
C GLN A 235 -3.79 24.63 -8.16
N ARG A 236 -3.39 24.21 -9.37
CA ARG A 236 -4.25 24.23 -10.55
C ARG A 236 -5.39 23.25 -10.39
N GLU A 237 -5.09 22.00 -10.06
CA GLU A 237 -6.06 20.91 -9.93
C GLU A 237 -7.06 21.18 -8.81
N ILE A 238 -6.58 21.65 -7.66
CA ILE A 238 -7.43 22.07 -6.55
C ILE A 238 -8.38 23.21 -6.96
N ASN A 239 -7.92 24.14 -7.80
CA ASN A 239 -8.74 25.22 -8.33
C ASN A 239 -9.77 24.76 -9.38
N LEU A 240 -9.70 23.53 -9.87
CA LEU A 240 -10.72 22.94 -10.73
C LEU A 240 -11.82 22.23 -9.94
N MET A 241 -11.54 21.80 -8.72
CA MET A 241 -12.49 21.12 -7.84
C MET A 241 -13.69 22.01 -7.50
N LYS A 242 -14.84 21.40 -7.22
CA LYS A 242 -15.99 22.14 -6.65
C LYS A 242 -15.63 22.73 -5.29
N PRO A 243 -16.15 23.90 -4.91
CA PRO A 243 -16.02 24.41 -3.54
C PRO A 243 -16.55 23.45 -2.47
N SER A 244 -17.56 22.64 -2.83
CA SER A 244 -18.15 21.61 -1.98
C SER A 244 -17.41 20.26 -2.01
N ALA A 245 -16.34 20.13 -2.80
CA ALA A 245 -15.67 18.85 -2.98
C ALA A 245 -14.78 18.47 -1.80
N PHE A 246 -14.59 17.16 -1.61
CA PHE A 246 -13.63 16.59 -0.67
C PHE A 246 -12.50 15.87 -1.42
N LEU A 247 -11.27 16.02 -0.94
CA LEU A 247 -10.10 15.29 -1.47
C LEU A 247 -9.71 14.16 -0.53
N ILE A 248 -9.54 12.96 -1.06
CA ILE A 248 -9.16 11.75 -0.32
C ILE A 248 -7.85 11.22 -0.90
N ASN A 249 -6.84 11.06 -0.06
CA ASN A 249 -5.58 10.44 -0.45
C ASN A 249 -5.18 9.35 0.55
N THR A 250 -5.30 8.10 0.08
CA THR A 250 -4.82 6.89 0.76
C THR A 250 -3.76 6.18 -0.08
N SER A 251 -3.17 6.85 -1.08
CA SER A 251 -2.16 6.25 -1.95
C SER A 251 -0.75 6.63 -1.51
N ARG A 252 -0.26 7.82 -1.87
CA ARG A 252 1.10 8.29 -1.54
C ARG A 252 1.07 9.78 -1.23
N SER A 253 1.84 10.19 -0.21
CA SER A 253 1.83 11.57 0.27
C SER A 253 2.35 12.56 -0.77
N ILE A 254 3.30 12.17 -1.62
CA ILE A 254 3.92 13.03 -2.64
C ILE A 254 2.96 13.42 -3.79
N ILE A 255 1.82 12.75 -3.93
CA ILE A 255 0.89 12.98 -5.05
C ILE A 255 0.14 14.31 -4.89
N VAL A 256 -0.09 14.74 -3.64
CA VAL A 256 -0.81 15.96 -3.32
C VAL A 256 0.18 17.00 -2.78
N GLN A 257 0.25 18.15 -3.43
CA GLN A 257 1.12 19.23 -2.97
C GLN A 257 0.59 19.82 -1.66
N MET A 258 1.40 19.76 -0.61
CA MET A 258 1.02 20.19 0.74
C MET A 258 0.61 21.66 0.79
N MET A 259 1.44 22.59 0.33
CA MET A 259 1.13 24.02 0.49
C MET A 259 -0.16 24.46 -0.23
N PRO A 260 -0.42 24.06 -1.49
CA PRO A 260 -1.71 24.26 -2.13
C PRO A 260 -2.89 23.67 -1.36
N LEU A 261 -2.76 22.44 -0.85
CA LEU A 261 -3.81 21.79 -0.06
C LEU A 261 -4.12 22.57 1.23
N TYR A 262 -3.08 22.96 1.99
CA TYR A 262 -3.24 23.77 3.18
C TYR A 262 -3.98 25.07 2.91
N MET A 263 -3.55 25.80 1.87
CA MET A 263 -4.18 27.06 1.49
C MET A 263 -5.62 26.86 1.06
N ALA A 264 -5.93 25.78 0.35
CA ALA A 264 -7.28 25.48 -0.08
C ALA A 264 -8.22 25.16 1.08
N LEU A 265 -7.75 24.40 2.08
CA LEU A 265 -8.52 24.13 3.29
C LEU A 265 -8.72 25.40 4.13
N LYS A 266 -7.65 26.17 4.32
CA LYS A 266 -7.66 27.44 5.08
C LYS A 266 -8.61 28.48 4.47
N THR A 267 -8.62 28.59 3.15
CA THR A 267 -9.49 29.54 2.43
C THR A 267 -10.87 28.96 2.10
N LYS A 268 -11.16 27.72 2.53
CA LYS A 268 -12.39 26.98 2.19
C LYS A 268 -12.63 26.88 0.68
N ARG A 269 -11.56 26.80 -0.12
CA ARG A 269 -11.62 26.51 -1.56
C ARG A 269 -12.17 25.12 -1.83
N ILE A 270 -11.96 24.17 -0.91
CA ILE A 270 -12.58 22.84 -0.90
C ILE A 270 -13.21 22.60 0.48
N ALA A 271 -14.18 21.69 0.55
CA ALA A 271 -14.98 21.46 1.75
C ALA A 271 -14.24 20.67 2.83
N GLY A 272 -13.17 19.96 2.49
CA GLY A 272 -12.40 19.14 3.42
C GLY A 272 -11.64 18.02 2.74
N GLY A 273 -11.23 17.01 3.51
CA GLY A 273 -10.58 15.83 2.96
C GLY A 273 -10.29 14.73 3.96
N ALA A 274 -9.78 13.60 3.47
CA ALA A 274 -9.27 12.51 4.30
C ALA A 274 -7.88 12.10 3.81
N PHE A 275 -6.92 11.98 4.73
CA PHE A 275 -5.52 11.68 4.39
C PHE A 275 -5.01 10.58 5.32
N ASP A 276 -4.51 9.51 4.69
CA ASP A 276 -3.97 8.35 5.40
C ASP A 276 -2.44 8.23 5.25
N VAL A 277 -1.82 9.03 4.38
CA VAL A 277 -0.39 8.95 4.05
C VAL A 277 0.28 10.30 4.23
N PHE A 278 1.49 10.31 4.77
CA PHE A 278 2.19 11.55 5.14
C PHE A 278 3.65 11.59 4.62
N PRO A 279 4.25 12.78 4.44
CA PRO A 279 5.65 12.87 4.00
C PRO A 279 6.65 12.29 5.01
N SER A 280 6.32 12.36 6.31
CA SER A 280 7.12 11.81 7.39
C SER A 280 6.21 11.00 8.30
N GLU A 281 6.45 9.69 8.35
CA GLU A 281 5.68 8.73 9.14
C GLU A 281 6.55 8.13 10.25
N PRO A 282 6.00 7.91 11.46
CA PRO A 282 6.71 7.26 12.56
C PRO A 282 7.26 5.87 12.21
N ILE A 283 8.46 5.55 12.71
CA ILE A 283 9.01 4.17 12.65
C ILE A 283 8.29 3.25 13.64
N SER A 284 7.96 3.79 14.83
CA SER A 284 7.25 3.08 15.90
C SER A 284 5.75 3.04 15.65
N ASN A 285 5.08 1.97 16.08
CA ASN A 285 3.61 1.91 16.13
C ASN A 285 2.99 2.98 17.06
N TYR A 286 3.77 3.47 18.03
CA TYR A 286 3.36 4.51 18.97
C TYR A 286 4.43 5.59 19.04
N GLU A 287 4.12 6.77 18.49
CA GLU A 287 4.92 7.98 18.64
C GLU A 287 4.10 9.03 19.39
N GLU A 288 4.66 9.52 20.50
CA GLU A 288 4.07 10.62 21.24
C GLU A 288 4.37 11.95 20.53
N ASN A 289 3.35 12.79 20.36
CA ASN A 289 3.47 14.14 19.78
C ASN A 289 3.71 14.21 18.26
N TRP A 290 3.30 13.20 17.49
CA TRP A 290 3.24 13.34 16.02
C TRP A 290 2.38 14.55 15.64
N SER A 291 2.97 15.46 14.86
CA SER A 291 2.31 16.70 14.45
C SER A 291 2.35 16.90 12.95
N TYR A 292 1.22 17.38 12.42
CA TYR A 292 1.07 17.64 11.00
C TYR A 292 0.14 18.82 10.77
N LEU A 293 0.44 19.62 9.74
CA LEU A 293 -0.22 20.91 9.48
C LEU A 293 -1.74 20.78 9.33
N LEU A 294 -2.21 19.64 8.83
CA LEU A 294 -3.63 19.39 8.60
C LEU A 294 -4.44 19.09 9.87
N GLN A 295 -3.80 18.82 11.01
CA GLN A 295 -4.50 18.57 12.29
C GLN A 295 -5.34 19.77 12.75
N SER A 296 -5.05 20.96 12.25
CA SER A 296 -5.75 22.20 12.61
C SER A 296 -7.13 22.36 11.94
N PHE A 297 -7.51 21.46 11.03
CA PHE A 297 -8.76 21.57 10.27
C PHE A 297 -9.82 20.56 10.74
N PRO A 298 -10.97 21.02 11.28
CA PRO A 298 -12.03 20.13 11.77
C PRO A 298 -12.76 19.35 10.66
N ASN A 299 -12.63 19.81 9.41
CA ASN A 299 -13.16 19.19 8.20
C ASN A 299 -12.14 18.27 7.50
N VAL A 300 -11.10 17.84 8.21
CA VAL A 300 -10.10 16.89 7.72
C VAL A 300 -10.05 15.67 8.63
N ILE A 301 -10.12 14.49 8.02
CA ILE A 301 -9.90 13.22 8.70
C ILE A 301 -8.46 12.80 8.45
N LEU A 302 -7.73 12.48 9.52
CA LEU A 302 -6.37 11.97 9.46
C LEU A 302 -6.34 10.57 10.08
N THR A 303 -5.67 9.64 9.41
CA THR A 303 -5.48 8.28 9.91
C THR A 303 -4.04 7.83 9.68
N PRO A 304 -3.49 6.97 10.57
CA PRO A 304 -2.06 6.71 10.59
C PRO A 304 -1.65 5.58 9.63
N HIS A 305 -1.83 5.77 8.32
CA HIS A 305 -1.46 4.80 7.27
C HIS A 305 -2.05 3.40 7.47
N ILE A 306 -3.36 3.36 7.70
CA ILE A 306 -4.11 2.14 8.00
C ILE A 306 -5.00 1.66 6.85
N GLY A 307 -4.91 2.27 5.66
CA GLY A 307 -5.72 1.94 4.49
C GLY A 307 -5.83 0.45 4.20
N GLY A 308 -4.68 -0.23 4.13
CA GLY A 308 -4.61 -1.67 3.93
C GLY A 308 -4.56 -2.49 5.23
N PHE A 309 -4.46 -1.84 6.39
CA PHE A 309 -4.09 -2.47 7.66
C PHE A 309 -5.30 -2.99 8.42
N THR A 310 -5.81 -4.14 7.96
CA THR A 310 -6.92 -4.88 8.57
C THR A 310 -6.48 -6.31 8.83
N HIS A 311 -7.09 -6.98 9.81
CA HIS A 311 -6.73 -8.36 10.14
C HIS A 311 -6.90 -9.32 8.96
N GLU A 312 -7.97 -9.14 8.18
CA GLU A 312 -8.25 -9.91 6.96
C GLU A 312 -7.20 -9.68 5.87
N SER A 313 -6.82 -8.42 5.64
CA SER A 313 -5.78 -8.06 4.67
C SER A 313 -4.42 -8.61 5.08
N GLU A 314 -4.04 -8.44 6.35
CA GLU A 314 -2.78 -8.95 6.92
C GLU A 314 -2.60 -10.45 6.70
N ILE A 315 -3.65 -11.25 6.93
CA ILE A 315 -3.61 -12.70 6.69
C ILE A 315 -3.49 -13.01 5.20
N THR A 316 -4.23 -12.29 4.36
CA THR A 316 -4.30 -12.55 2.92
C THR A 316 -2.98 -12.19 2.24
N VAL A 317 -2.50 -10.95 2.46
CA VAL A 317 -1.17 -10.46 2.03
C VAL A 317 -0.07 -11.38 2.56
N GLY A 318 -0.16 -11.72 3.84
CA GLY A 318 0.76 -12.62 4.52
C GLY A 318 0.93 -13.95 3.82
N ARG A 319 -0.18 -14.60 3.46
CA ARG A 319 -0.18 -15.88 2.74
C ARG A 319 0.33 -15.73 1.32
N GLU A 320 -0.19 -14.75 0.59
CA GLU A 320 0.16 -14.50 -0.82
C GLU A 320 1.68 -14.33 -1.00
N VAL A 321 2.28 -13.41 -0.25
CA VAL A 321 3.72 -13.11 -0.37
C VAL A 321 4.57 -14.26 0.18
N ALA A 322 4.13 -14.92 1.26
CA ALA A 322 4.85 -16.09 1.78
C ALA A 322 4.83 -17.26 0.79
N ASP A 323 3.69 -17.54 0.15
CA ASP A 323 3.56 -18.60 -0.84
C ASP A 323 4.43 -18.31 -2.07
N ASP A 324 4.47 -17.07 -2.55
CA ASP A 324 5.36 -16.64 -3.64
C ASP A 324 6.84 -16.84 -3.29
N ILE A 325 7.25 -16.44 -2.09
CA ILE A 325 8.62 -16.65 -1.59
C ILE A 325 8.94 -18.13 -1.45
N ILE A 326 8.05 -18.92 -0.84
CA ILE A 326 8.27 -20.36 -0.62
C ILE A 326 8.39 -21.07 -1.96
N ARG A 327 7.55 -20.72 -2.94
CA ARG A 327 7.63 -21.22 -4.31
C ARG A 327 9.03 -20.91 -4.87
N PHE A 328 9.42 -19.63 -4.92
CA PHE A 328 10.73 -19.21 -5.40
C PHE A 328 11.90 -19.96 -4.75
N ILE A 329 11.91 -20.07 -3.41
CA ILE A 329 12.98 -20.76 -2.68
C ILE A 329 13.04 -22.26 -3.02
N ASN A 330 11.89 -22.92 -3.15
CA ASN A 330 11.82 -24.37 -3.31
C ASN A 330 12.05 -24.85 -4.75
N ASN A 331 11.58 -24.09 -5.75
CA ASN A 331 11.60 -24.52 -7.15
C ASN A 331 12.17 -23.47 -8.13
N GLY A 332 12.56 -22.28 -7.65
CA GLY A 332 13.11 -21.22 -8.50
C GLY A 332 12.07 -20.45 -9.31
N ASP A 333 10.78 -20.62 -9.03
CA ASP A 333 9.69 -19.90 -9.70
C ASP A 333 9.67 -18.43 -9.28
N SER A 334 9.92 -17.54 -10.24
CA SER A 334 9.94 -16.09 -10.06
C SER A 334 8.67 -15.41 -10.58
N THR A 335 7.58 -16.17 -10.80
CA THR A 335 6.28 -15.61 -11.20
C THR A 335 5.85 -14.56 -10.19
N TYR A 336 5.41 -13.41 -10.69
CA TYR A 336 5.01 -12.24 -9.89
C TYR A 336 6.13 -11.47 -9.19
N SER A 337 7.40 -11.75 -9.49
CA SER A 337 8.47 -10.87 -9.04
C SER A 337 8.40 -9.52 -9.74
N LEU A 338 8.52 -8.43 -8.99
CA LEU A 338 8.45 -7.07 -9.53
C LEU A 338 9.64 -6.67 -10.41
N ASN A 339 10.77 -7.35 -10.25
CA ASN A 339 12.05 -6.86 -10.74
C ASN A 339 12.95 -7.96 -11.31
N PHE A 340 12.41 -9.16 -11.45
CA PHE A 340 13.12 -10.34 -11.90
C PHE A 340 12.39 -10.94 -13.11
N PRO A 341 13.10 -11.55 -14.09
CA PRO A 341 12.43 -12.23 -15.19
C PRO A 341 11.48 -13.29 -14.66
N GLU A 342 10.25 -13.33 -15.18
CA GLU A 342 9.26 -14.34 -14.81
C GLU A 342 9.66 -15.69 -15.38
N ILE A 343 9.94 -16.64 -14.49
CA ILE A 343 10.23 -18.03 -14.80
C ILE A 343 9.24 -18.85 -13.99
N CYS A 344 8.34 -19.53 -14.70
CA CYS A 344 7.45 -20.51 -14.10
C CYS A 344 7.89 -21.89 -14.59
N PHE A 345 8.17 -22.79 -13.66
CA PHE A 345 8.37 -24.19 -13.99
C PHE A 345 7.01 -24.88 -13.87
N GLU A 346 6.59 -25.61 -14.91
CA GLU A 346 5.39 -26.43 -14.83
C GLU A 346 5.55 -27.47 -13.71
N ASP A 347 5.02 -27.17 -12.52
CA ASP A 347 4.87 -28.19 -11.48
C ASP A 347 3.80 -29.20 -11.93
N GLU A 348 4.01 -30.48 -11.62
CA GLU A 348 3.03 -31.57 -11.83
C GLU A 348 1.65 -31.28 -11.20
N LEU A 349 1.54 -30.27 -10.33
CA LEU A 349 0.30 -29.76 -9.76
C LEU A 349 -0.66 -29.16 -10.80
N SER A 350 -0.15 -28.60 -11.90
CA SER A 350 -0.97 -28.11 -13.02
C SER A 350 -1.81 -29.22 -13.67
N LYS A 351 -1.34 -30.47 -13.61
CA LYS A 351 -2.06 -31.66 -14.11
C LYS A 351 -3.23 -32.09 -13.24
N LYS A 352 -3.27 -31.73 -11.95
CA LYS A 352 -4.39 -32.10 -11.06
C LYS A 352 -5.63 -31.23 -11.28
N PHE A 353 -5.46 -29.95 -11.62
CA PHE A 353 -6.58 -29.04 -11.85
C PHE A 353 -7.27 -29.23 -13.22
N HIS A 354 -6.63 -29.91 -14.18
CA HIS A 354 -7.22 -30.23 -15.49
C HIS A 354 -8.02 -31.56 -15.51
N SER A 355 -8.23 -32.21 -14.36
CA SER A 355 -8.95 -33.49 -14.28
C SER A 355 -10.41 -33.40 -13.81
N PHE A 356 -10.96 -32.20 -13.67
CA PHE A 356 -12.38 -31.96 -13.48
C PHE A 356 -12.92 -31.12 -14.63
N SER A 357 -12.98 -31.74 -15.82
CA SER A 357 -13.77 -31.27 -16.96
C SER A 357 -15.05 -32.08 -17.07
#